data_AF-A0A4Q0U1X0-F1
#
_entry.id   AF-A0A4Q0U1X0-F1
#
_cell.length_a   1.000
_cell.length_b   1.000
_cell.length_c   1.000
_cell.angle_alpha   90.00
_cell.angle_beta   90.00
_cell.angle_gamma   90.00
#
_symmetry.space_group_name_H-M   'P 1'
#
loop_
_entity.id
_entity.type
_entity.pdbx_description
1 polymer ?
#
loop_
_entity_poly.entity_id
_entity_poly.type
_entity_poly.pdbx_seq_one_letter_code
_entity_poly.pdbx_strand_id
1 'polypeptide(L)'
;MKNSGKLLFLSSILGGVFLVSSCSAVPKIEEKDLSEQWPVVASRQWTGQDSVVVCDLNALKDTIDLPLSFFVEDFRIIKLDNRDEAMVGVSNLCVSENYILVYGSVYTLHPCRLFDKKGKFITDIGAIGQGPGEYRSIYKARIDEKHNCIYLIPFANSNVIYVYDLKGKPLPSIPLHRPVSKAMFRINTDKREITVGALPFTGYPLVAWTQDFEGNLLDSVPTPKHLFVVSDYSNDIAYGANTEAVDLYISTFWELRPDTLYHYIRSESRLTPRFTLDIGNRKRSMTMYYELPRVYIGKLAVDKQVGDGLWESQDTSYFVVDKKSLRGTFFRIVNDFMGGMPDRLWTPWAFYDRQYIRLVEPGSLKAEIEAYLSGMAGESANALREFGQSIGEEDNSYVIYAKQKGAQ
;
A
#
# COMPACT_ATOMS: atom_id res chain seq x y z
N MET A 1 12.05 -35.68 14.80
CA MET A 1 10.89 -35.86 13.92
C MET A 1 10.24 -34.50 13.72
N LYS A 2 10.42 -33.91 12.53
CA LYS A 2 9.87 -32.59 12.17
C LYS A 2 8.37 -32.77 11.90
N ASN A 3 7.51 -32.23 12.76
CA ASN A 3 6.10 -32.06 12.43
C ASN A 3 6.04 -30.99 11.34
N SER A 4 5.79 -31.40 10.10
CA SER A 4 5.55 -30.51 8.97
C SER A 4 4.10 -30.04 9.01
N GLY A 5 3.92 -28.74 9.14
CA GLY A 5 2.61 -28.12 9.02
C GLY A 5 1.92 -28.44 7.69
N LYS A 6 0.59 -28.58 7.70
CA LYS A 6 -0.18 -28.87 6.49
C LYS A 6 -0.53 -27.56 5.78
N LEU A 7 -0.06 -27.40 4.54
CA LEU A 7 -0.48 -26.34 3.63
C LEU A 7 -1.58 -26.90 2.72
N LEU A 8 -2.71 -26.21 2.61
CA LEU A 8 -3.83 -26.59 1.74
C LEU A 8 -4.28 -25.39 0.93
N PHE A 9 -4.51 -25.61 -0.37
CA PHE A 9 -5.19 -24.70 -1.27
C PHE A 9 -6.57 -25.27 -1.58
N LEU A 10 -7.62 -24.68 -1.01
CA LEU A 10 -9.00 -25.05 -1.33
C LEU A 10 -9.52 -24.11 -2.42
N SER A 11 -9.80 -24.66 -3.60
CA SER A 11 -10.48 -23.94 -4.69
C SER A 11 -11.99 -24.05 -4.52
N SER A 12 -12.72 -22.96 -4.77
CA SER A 12 -14.18 -23.03 -4.85
C SER A 12 -14.62 -23.48 -6.23
N ILE A 13 -15.54 -24.45 -6.32
CA ILE A 13 -16.00 -25.09 -7.57
C ILE A 13 -16.65 -24.08 -8.57
N LEU A 14 -16.93 -22.85 -8.13
CA LEU A 14 -17.62 -21.80 -8.89
C LEU A 14 -16.85 -20.47 -8.99
N GLY A 15 -15.58 -20.40 -8.54
CA GLY A 15 -14.78 -19.18 -8.59
C GLY A 15 -13.33 -19.37 -8.12
N GLY A 16 -12.39 -18.69 -8.76
CA GLY A 16 -10.93 -18.87 -8.63
C GLY A 16 -10.30 -18.36 -7.33
N VAL A 17 -10.99 -18.48 -6.20
CA VAL A 17 -10.43 -18.18 -4.87
C VAL A 17 -9.70 -19.41 -4.36
N PHE A 18 -8.44 -19.21 -4.01
CA PHE A 18 -7.63 -20.17 -3.29
C PHE A 18 -7.50 -19.73 -1.84
N LEU A 19 -8.20 -20.45 -0.95
CA LEU A 19 -8.01 -20.30 0.49
C LEU A 19 -6.74 -21.04 0.89
N VAL A 20 -5.83 -20.31 1.55
CA VAL A 20 -4.53 -20.84 1.96
C VAL A 20 -4.55 -21.02 3.46
N SER A 21 -4.71 -22.26 3.92
CA SER A 21 -4.55 -22.58 5.34
C SER A 21 -3.16 -23.18 5.55
N SER A 22 -2.29 -22.43 6.23
CA SER A 22 -1.02 -22.94 6.73
C SER A 22 -1.24 -23.37 8.19
N CYS A 23 -1.29 -24.67 8.45
CA CYS A 23 -1.13 -25.20 9.80
C CYS A 23 0.36 -25.23 10.12
N SER A 24 1.06 -24.09 10.21
CA SER A 24 2.50 -24.10 10.46
C SER A 24 2.83 -24.72 11.83
N ALA A 25 3.84 -25.59 11.85
CA ALA A 25 4.46 -26.10 13.10
C ALA A 25 5.54 -25.13 13.64
N VAL A 26 5.61 -23.92 13.06
CA VAL A 26 6.30 -22.80 13.70
C VAL A 26 5.48 -22.52 14.97
N PRO A 27 6.10 -22.52 16.16
CA PRO A 27 5.36 -22.14 17.36
C PRO A 27 4.64 -20.83 17.07
N LYS A 28 3.36 -20.71 17.42
CA LYS A 28 2.72 -19.40 17.53
C LYS A 28 3.45 -18.66 18.65
N ILE A 29 4.63 -18.12 18.33
CA ILE A 29 5.32 -17.18 19.18
C ILE A 29 4.38 -15.99 19.20
N GLU A 30 3.92 -15.61 20.40
CA GLU A 30 3.03 -14.46 20.46
C GLU A 30 3.77 -13.27 19.87
N GLU A 31 3.02 -12.50 19.10
CA GLU A 31 3.54 -11.39 18.32
C GLU A 31 4.35 -10.40 19.19
N LYS A 32 3.99 -10.29 20.47
CA LYS A 32 4.69 -9.53 21.52
C LYS A 32 6.08 -10.12 21.82
N ASP A 33 6.19 -11.43 21.93
CA ASP A 33 7.43 -12.17 22.24
C ASP A 33 8.51 -12.01 21.15
N LEU A 34 8.11 -11.83 19.88
CA LEU A 34 9.05 -11.59 18.78
C LEU A 34 9.72 -10.21 18.91
N SER A 35 8.94 -9.16 19.17
CA SER A 35 9.47 -7.79 19.25
C SER A 35 10.30 -7.52 20.50
N GLU A 36 10.09 -8.29 21.58
CA GLU A 36 10.84 -8.14 22.84
C GLU A 36 12.32 -8.50 22.69
N GLN A 37 12.67 -9.30 21.68
CA GLN A 37 14.05 -9.71 21.38
C GLN A 37 14.82 -8.65 20.58
N TRP A 38 14.13 -7.71 19.92
CA TRP A 38 14.78 -6.70 19.10
C TRP A 38 15.45 -5.62 19.97
N PRO A 39 16.56 -5.01 19.54
CA PRO A 39 17.16 -3.90 20.27
C PRO A 39 16.22 -2.69 20.34
N VAL A 40 16.36 -1.86 21.37
CA VAL A 40 15.74 -0.53 21.38
C VAL A 40 16.50 0.33 20.36
N VAL A 41 15.81 0.80 19.33
CA VAL A 41 16.41 1.53 18.20
C VAL A 41 15.81 2.91 18.00
N ALA A 42 14.77 3.25 18.75
CA ALA A 42 14.08 4.51 18.63
C ALA A 42 13.91 5.19 19.98
N SER A 43 13.75 6.51 19.93
CA SER A 43 13.45 7.35 21.09
C SER A 43 12.28 8.26 20.78
N ARG A 44 11.56 8.70 21.83
CA ARG A 44 10.56 9.77 21.69
C ARG A 44 11.23 11.10 21.94
N GLN A 45 11.16 11.99 20.96
CA GLN A 45 11.69 13.34 21.06
C GLN A 45 10.54 14.34 21.01
N TRP A 46 10.64 15.41 21.78
CA TRP A 46 9.63 16.46 21.82
C TRP A 46 9.97 17.56 20.81
N THR A 47 8.97 17.97 20.04
CA THR A 47 9.05 19.09 19.09
C THR A 47 7.87 20.02 19.37
N GLY A 48 8.16 21.09 20.12
CA GLY A 48 7.12 21.93 20.69
C GLY A 48 6.20 21.12 21.62
N GLN A 49 4.92 21.02 21.24
CA GLN A 49 3.89 20.30 22.01
C GLN A 49 3.69 18.84 21.57
N ASP A 50 4.34 18.38 20.50
CA ASP A 50 4.20 17.02 19.99
C ASP A 50 5.40 16.14 20.34
N SER A 51 5.16 14.83 20.40
CA SER A 51 6.23 13.84 20.41
C SER A 51 6.36 13.15 19.05
N VAL A 52 7.59 13.03 18.57
CA VAL A 52 7.95 12.26 17.38
C VAL A 52 8.79 11.04 17.79
N VAL A 53 8.52 9.88 17.20
CA VAL A 53 9.40 8.71 17.31
C VAL A 53 10.53 8.86 16.31
N VAL A 54 11.76 8.91 16.80
CA VAL A 54 12.97 9.02 15.98
C VAL A 54 13.71 7.70 16.05
N CYS A 55 13.77 6.97 14.93
CA CYS A 55 14.55 5.76 14.80
C CYS A 55 16.00 6.11 14.45
N ASP A 56 16.96 5.62 15.22
CA ASP A 56 18.39 5.73 14.91
C ASP A 56 18.79 4.60 13.95
N LEU A 57 19.14 4.98 12.72
CA LEU A 57 19.58 4.03 11.70
C LEU A 57 20.82 3.22 12.12
N ASN A 58 21.70 3.77 12.95
CA ASN A 58 22.90 3.06 13.41
C ASN A 58 22.58 2.05 14.53
N ALA A 59 21.43 2.16 15.17
CA ALA A 59 20.95 1.20 16.15
C ALA A 59 20.29 -0.03 15.49
N LEU A 60 19.84 0.09 14.24
CA LEU A 60 19.37 -1.04 13.44
C LEU A 60 20.57 -1.92 13.04
N LYS A 61 20.49 -3.21 13.36
CA LYS A 61 21.59 -4.18 13.16
C LYS A 61 21.20 -5.29 12.19
N ASP A 62 20.94 -6.48 12.71
CA ASP A 62 20.71 -7.66 11.89
C ASP A 62 19.42 -7.54 11.07
N THR A 63 19.38 -8.25 9.95
CA THR A 63 18.16 -8.42 9.15
C THR A 63 17.54 -9.77 9.51
N ILE A 64 16.29 -9.75 9.95
CA ILE A 64 15.54 -10.96 10.29
C ILE A 64 14.48 -11.29 9.24
N ASP A 65 14.07 -12.54 9.17
CA ASP A 65 12.89 -12.93 8.40
C ASP A 65 11.64 -12.80 9.26
N LEU A 66 10.74 -11.90 8.88
CA LEU A 66 9.46 -11.74 9.54
C LEU A 66 8.36 -12.45 8.73
N PRO A 67 7.58 -13.35 9.38
CA PRO A 67 6.46 -13.98 8.71
C PRO A 67 5.43 -12.92 8.33
N LEU A 68 4.85 -13.02 7.15
CA LEU A 68 3.77 -12.13 6.70
C LEU A 68 2.61 -12.15 7.69
N SER A 69 2.32 -13.30 8.31
CA SER A 69 1.31 -13.45 9.37
C SER A 69 1.59 -12.61 10.63
N PHE A 70 2.78 -12.05 10.82
CA PHE A 70 3.03 -11.05 11.87
C PHE A 70 2.19 -9.79 11.65
N PHE A 71 1.90 -9.44 10.39
CA PHE A 71 1.20 -8.21 10.03
C PHE A 71 -0.26 -8.43 9.61
N VAL A 72 -0.58 -9.63 9.12
CA VAL A 72 -1.88 -9.92 8.47
C VAL A 72 -2.55 -11.20 8.94
N GLU A 73 -3.82 -11.32 8.60
CA GLU A 73 -4.67 -12.49 8.75
C GLU A 73 -5.59 -12.65 7.53
N ASP A 74 -6.35 -13.74 7.44
CA ASP A 74 -7.28 -14.01 6.32
C ASP A 74 -6.61 -13.88 4.93
N PHE A 75 -5.44 -14.51 4.77
CA PHE A 75 -4.68 -14.52 3.52
C PHE A 75 -5.39 -15.34 2.43
N ARG A 76 -5.47 -14.77 1.23
CA ARG A 76 -6.12 -15.36 0.05
C ARG A 76 -5.36 -15.01 -1.21
N ILE A 77 -5.45 -15.92 -2.18
CA ILE A 77 -5.06 -15.65 -3.56
C ILE A 77 -6.32 -15.77 -4.42
N ILE A 78 -6.63 -14.73 -5.18
CA ILE A 78 -7.85 -14.62 -5.97
C ILE A 78 -7.45 -14.49 -7.43
N LYS A 79 -7.78 -15.50 -8.24
CA LYS A 79 -7.62 -15.45 -9.70
C LYS A 79 -8.73 -14.59 -10.29
N LEU A 80 -8.38 -13.57 -11.07
CA LEU A 80 -9.36 -12.75 -11.78
C LEU A 80 -9.90 -13.50 -13.02
N ASP A 81 -11.10 -13.11 -13.45
CA ASP A 81 -11.81 -13.68 -14.60
C ASP A 81 -10.98 -13.56 -15.90
N ASN A 82 -10.85 -14.65 -16.65
CA ASN A 82 -10.01 -14.73 -17.86
C ASN A 82 -10.71 -14.25 -19.14
N ARG A 83 -11.94 -13.74 -19.07
CA ARG A 83 -12.59 -13.16 -20.26
C ARG A 83 -11.78 -11.98 -20.79
N ASP A 84 -11.70 -11.83 -22.12
CA ASP A 84 -10.91 -10.77 -22.78
C ASP A 84 -11.24 -9.36 -22.24
N GLU A 85 -12.54 -9.07 -22.06
CA GLU A 85 -13.05 -7.83 -21.49
C GLU A 85 -12.62 -7.59 -20.02
N ALA A 86 -12.20 -8.63 -19.30
CA ALA A 86 -11.78 -8.60 -17.90
C ALA A 86 -10.25 -8.58 -17.70
N MET A 87 -9.46 -8.86 -18.73
CA MET A 87 -8.00 -8.93 -18.67
C MET A 87 -7.31 -7.65 -18.19
N VAL A 88 -6.59 -7.74 -17.07
CA VAL A 88 -5.81 -6.63 -16.49
C VAL A 88 -4.33 -6.98 -16.43
N GLY A 89 -3.49 -6.07 -16.90
CA GLY A 89 -2.03 -6.13 -16.73
C GLY A 89 -1.57 -5.45 -15.44
N VAL A 90 -0.31 -4.99 -15.41
CA VAL A 90 0.23 -4.20 -14.29
C VAL A 90 -0.63 -2.96 -14.02
N SER A 91 -1.37 -3.01 -12.92
CA SER A 91 -2.41 -2.03 -12.58
C SER A 91 -2.47 -1.79 -11.08
N ASN A 92 -3.10 -0.70 -10.68
CA ASN A 92 -3.41 -0.45 -9.28
C ASN A 92 -4.74 -1.14 -8.91
N LEU A 93 -4.95 -1.38 -7.62
CA LEU A 93 -6.22 -1.91 -7.12
C LEU A 93 -6.66 -1.23 -5.83
N CYS A 94 -7.95 -1.31 -5.55
CA CYS A 94 -8.51 -1.13 -4.22
C CYS A 94 -9.57 -2.18 -3.97
N VAL A 95 -9.82 -2.48 -2.70
CA VAL A 95 -10.61 -3.64 -2.31
C VAL A 95 -11.54 -3.25 -1.18
N SER A 96 -12.80 -3.65 -1.29
CA SER A 96 -13.83 -3.47 -0.25
C SER A 96 -14.20 -4.82 0.36
N GLU A 97 -15.35 -4.94 1.02
CA GLU A 97 -15.78 -6.20 1.64
C GLU A 97 -16.17 -7.23 0.58
N ASN A 98 -16.87 -6.81 -0.48
CA ASN A 98 -17.42 -7.68 -1.52
C ASN A 98 -16.82 -7.46 -2.91
N TYR A 99 -16.06 -6.39 -3.13
CA TYR A 99 -15.54 -6.05 -4.46
C TYR A 99 -14.05 -5.79 -4.51
N ILE A 100 -13.48 -6.03 -5.69
CA ILE A 100 -12.14 -5.67 -6.10
C ILE A 100 -12.28 -4.72 -7.30
N LEU A 101 -11.66 -3.55 -7.23
CA LEU A 101 -11.58 -2.63 -8.37
C LEU A 101 -10.14 -2.58 -8.83
N VAL A 102 -9.90 -2.93 -10.09
CA VAL A 102 -8.59 -2.80 -10.75
C VAL A 102 -8.64 -1.62 -11.70
N TYR A 103 -7.69 -0.71 -11.61
CA TYR A 103 -7.69 0.53 -12.38
C TYR A 103 -6.33 0.86 -12.98
N GLY A 104 -6.41 1.41 -14.19
CA GLY A 104 -5.24 1.78 -14.97
C GLY A 104 -4.46 2.93 -14.35
N SER A 105 -3.15 2.92 -14.61
CA SER A 105 -2.23 3.98 -14.22
C SER A 105 -1.89 4.87 -15.43
N VAL A 106 -0.99 5.85 -15.25
CA VAL A 106 -0.43 6.61 -16.37
C VAL A 106 0.36 5.74 -17.36
N TYR A 107 0.81 4.55 -16.97
CA TYR A 107 1.59 3.65 -17.81
C TYR A 107 0.73 2.60 -18.52
N THR A 108 -0.50 2.37 -18.03
CA THR A 108 -1.39 1.33 -18.55
C THR A 108 -2.82 1.85 -18.47
N LEU A 109 -3.32 2.38 -19.59
CA LEU A 109 -4.65 2.98 -19.68
C LEU A 109 -5.69 1.92 -20.02
N HIS A 110 -6.63 1.70 -19.12
CA HIS A 110 -7.83 0.90 -19.35
C HIS A 110 -8.96 1.38 -18.42
N PRO A 111 -10.24 1.16 -18.78
CA PRO A 111 -11.34 1.40 -17.86
C PRO A 111 -11.13 0.66 -16.55
N CYS A 112 -11.56 1.25 -15.44
CA CYS A 112 -11.56 0.60 -14.15
C CYS A 112 -12.50 -0.62 -14.21
N ARG A 113 -12.03 -1.78 -13.79
CA ARG A 113 -12.76 -3.05 -13.90
C ARG A 113 -13.15 -3.52 -12.52
N LEU A 114 -14.46 -3.73 -12.33
CA LEU A 114 -15.02 -4.19 -11.06
C LEU A 114 -15.18 -5.71 -11.10
N PHE A 115 -14.67 -6.37 -10.07
CA PHE A 115 -14.79 -7.79 -9.83
C PHE A 115 -15.45 -8.04 -8.48
N ASP A 116 -16.09 -9.18 -8.31
CA ASP A 116 -16.46 -9.66 -6.98
C ASP A 116 -15.22 -10.19 -6.23
N LYS A 117 -15.36 -10.45 -4.93
CA LYS A 117 -14.31 -11.08 -4.11
C LYS A 117 -13.92 -12.50 -4.52
N LYS A 118 -14.61 -13.10 -5.48
CA LYS A 118 -14.25 -14.38 -6.07
C LYS A 118 -13.44 -14.23 -7.37
N GLY A 119 -13.17 -13.00 -7.78
CA GLY A 119 -12.45 -12.66 -8.99
C GLY A 119 -13.31 -12.65 -10.24
N LYS A 120 -14.64 -12.84 -10.13
CA LYS A 120 -15.54 -12.80 -11.29
C LYS A 120 -15.71 -11.36 -11.75
N PHE A 121 -15.55 -11.11 -13.05
CA PHE A 121 -15.77 -9.79 -13.62
C PHE A 121 -17.25 -9.43 -13.61
N ILE A 122 -17.54 -8.21 -13.16
CA ILE A 122 -18.90 -7.67 -13.05
C ILE A 122 -19.16 -6.69 -14.18
N THR A 123 -18.37 -5.61 -14.24
CA THR A 123 -18.57 -4.51 -15.20
C THR A 123 -17.37 -3.55 -15.21
N ASP A 124 -17.30 -2.72 -16.24
CA ASP A 124 -16.42 -1.57 -16.29
C ASP A 124 -17.05 -0.36 -15.60
N ILE A 125 -16.22 0.47 -14.98
CA ILE A 125 -16.63 1.69 -14.28
C ILE A 125 -16.17 2.89 -15.10
N GLY A 126 -17.06 3.48 -15.90
CA GLY A 126 -16.72 4.59 -16.80
C GLY A 126 -15.86 4.14 -18.00
N ALA A 127 -15.24 5.11 -18.69
CA ALA A 127 -14.45 4.87 -19.89
C ALA A 127 -13.24 5.80 -19.99
N ILE A 128 -12.27 5.41 -20.83
CA ILE A 128 -11.09 6.22 -21.11
C ILE A 128 -11.43 7.30 -22.13
N GLY A 129 -11.23 8.57 -21.77
CA GLY A 129 -11.47 9.69 -22.67
C GLY A 129 -11.51 11.06 -21.97
N GLN A 130 -12.25 11.99 -22.56
CA GLN A 130 -12.38 13.38 -22.08
C GLN A 130 -13.85 13.87 -22.06
N GLY A 131 -14.80 13.03 -22.46
CA GLY A 131 -16.21 13.32 -22.39
C GLY A 131 -16.77 13.31 -20.96
N PRO A 132 -18.04 13.71 -20.77
CA PRO A 132 -18.71 13.64 -19.48
C PRO A 132 -18.71 12.21 -18.93
N GLY A 133 -18.18 12.02 -17.72
CA GLY A 133 -18.07 10.70 -17.09
C GLY A 133 -16.94 9.82 -17.62
N GLU A 134 -16.02 10.37 -18.42
CA GLU A 134 -14.78 9.71 -18.84
C GLU A 134 -13.58 10.27 -18.06
N TYR A 135 -12.52 9.48 -17.98
CA TYR A 135 -11.26 9.86 -17.33
C TYR A 135 -10.07 9.35 -18.14
N ARG A 136 -8.85 9.80 -17.82
CA ARG A 136 -7.63 9.31 -18.48
C ARG A 136 -6.91 8.30 -17.60
N SER A 137 -6.08 8.76 -16.68
CA SER A 137 -5.36 7.92 -15.72
C SER A 137 -5.87 8.18 -14.32
N ILE A 138 -6.13 7.10 -13.58
CA ILE A 138 -6.55 7.16 -12.17
C ILE A 138 -5.33 7.03 -11.28
N TYR A 139 -5.26 7.87 -10.25
CA TYR A 139 -4.20 7.82 -9.25
C TYR A 139 -4.60 6.98 -8.04
N LYS A 140 -5.80 7.26 -7.51
CA LYS A 140 -6.36 6.55 -6.36
C LYS A 140 -7.85 6.31 -6.57
N ALA A 141 -8.33 5.20 -6.04
CA ALA A 141 -9.73 4.83 -6.05
C ALA A 141 -10.21 4.35 -4.68
N ARG A 142 -11.52 4.49 -4.43
CA ARG A 142 -12.21 4.00 -3.24
C ARG A 142 -13.56 3.39 -3.62
N ILE A 143 -13.92 2.29 -2.98
CA ILE A 143 -15.24 1.66 -3.09
C ILE A 143 -15.95 1.90 -1.77
N ASP A 144 -17.14 2.49 -1.82
CA ASP A 144 -18.05 2.67 -0.69
C ASP A 144 -19.34 1.88 -0.97
N GLU A 145 -19.35 0.63 -0.52
CA GLU A 145 -20.48 -0.27 -0.73
C GLU A 145 -21.75 0.20 -0.05
N LYS A 146 -21.61 0.75 1.17
CA LYS A 146 -22.73 1.23 1.98
C LYS A 146 -23.54 2.28 1.23
N HIS A 147 -22.86 3.14 0.47
CA HIS A 147 -23.48 4.22 -0.29
C HIS A 147 -23.56 3.92 -1.79
N ASN A 148 -23.24 2.70 -2.23
CA ASN A 148 -23.23 2.28 -3.63
C ASN A 148 -22.43 3.26 -4.51
N CYS A 149 -21.22 3.61 -4.07
CA CYS A 149 -20.37 4.61 -4.74
C CYS A 149 -18.95 4.09 -4.97
N ILE A 150 -18.35 4.49 -6.10
CA ILE A 150 -16.94 4.36 -6.42
C ILE A 150 -16.40 5.77 -6.68
N TYR A 151 -15.34 6.13 -5.98
CA TYR A 151 -14.69 7.42 -6.08
C TYR A 151 -13.34 7.29 -6.75
N LEU A 152 -13.12 8.05 -7.83
CA LEU A 152 -11.89 8.04 -8.62
C LEU A 152 -11.28 9.43 -8.64
N ILE A 153 -9.99 9.55 -8.31
CA ILE A 153 -9.22 10.78 -8.51
C ILE A 153 -8.18 10.58 -9.61
N PRO A 154 -8.16 11.42 -10.66
CA PRO A 154 -7.15 11.33 -11.71
C PRO A 154 -5.73 11.67 -11.24
N PHE A 155 -4.75 11.27 -12.05
CA PHE A 155 -3.32 11.50 -11.81
C PHE A 155 -2.88 12.96 -11.75
N ALA A 156 -3.37 13.81 -12.65
CA ALA A 156 -2.88 15.17 -12.78
C ALA A 156 -4.00 16.17 -13.03
N ASN A 157 -3.83 17.38 -12.48
CA ASN A 157 -4.72 18.53 -12.68
C ASN A 157 -6.20 18.21 -12.43
N SER A 158 -6.47 17.37 -11.43
CA SER A 158 -7.79 16.93 -11.03
C SER A 158 -8.53 18.09 -10.34
N ASN A 159 -9.65 18.50 -10.92
CA ASN A 159 -10.56 19.52 -10.35
C ASN A 159 -11.80 18.90 -9.70
N VAL A 160 -11.98 17.59 -9.86
CA VAL A 160 -13.11 16.84 -9.36
C VAL A 160 -12.67 15.45 -8.90
N ILE A 161 -13.46 14.84 -8.02
CA ILE A 161 -13.49 13.40 -7.80
C ILE A 161 -14.66 12.85 -8.61
N TYR A 162 -14.38 11.93 -9.53
CA TYR A 162 -15.42 11.26 -10.28
C TYR A 162 -16.14 10.25 -9.39
N VAL A 163 -17.45 10.19 -9.52
CA VAL A 163 -18.31 9.30 -8.74
C VAL A 163 -19.09 8.40 -9.70
N TYR A 164 -19.10 7.10 -9.42
CA TYR A 164 -19.90 6.12 -10.14
C TYR A 164 -20.65 5.27 -9.13
N ASP A 165 -21.75 4.64 -9.55
CA ASP A 165 -22.33 3.56 -8.77
C ASP A 165 -21.61 2.21 -9.03
N LEU A 166 -21.93 1.18 -8.24
CA LEU A 166 -21.35 -0.17 -8.42
C LEU A 166 -21.81 -0.88 -9.71
N LYS A 167 -22.72 -0.27 -10.49
CA LYS A 167 -23.15 -0.74 -11.81
C LYS A 167 -22.42 0.00 -12.95
N GLY A 168 -21.46 0.87 -12.62
CA GLY A 168 -20.67 1.62 -13.60
C GLY A 168 -21.36 2.88 -14.13
N LYS A 169 -22.52 3.27 -13.59
CA LYS A 169 -23.21 4.48 -14.02
C LYS A 169 -22.55 5.72 -13.41
N PRO A 170 -22.23 6.76 -14.20
CA PRO A 170 -21.70 8.01 -13.65
C PRO A 170 -22.76 8.71 -12.78
N LEU A 171 -22.30 9.22 -11.65
CA LEU A 171 -23.02 10.08 -10.71
C LEU A 171 -22.41 11.49 -10.75
N PRO A 172 -23.07 12.51 -10.16
CA PRO A 172 -22.49 13.85 -10.08
C PRO A 172 -21.10 13.81 -9.42
N SER A 173 -20.09 14.32 -10.12
CA SER A 173 -18.73 14.45 -9.59
C SER A 173 -18.69 15.45 -8.43
N ILE A 174 -17.76 15.23 -7.51
CA ILE A 174 -17.54 16.12 -6.38
C ILE A 174 -16.45 17.14 -6.76
N PRO A 175 -16.75 18.45 -6.82
CA PRO A 175 -15.73 19.46 -7.08
C PRO A 175 -14.68 19.48 -5.98
N LEU A 176 -13.41 19.60 -6.37
CA LEU A 176 -12.32 19.84 -5.43
C LEU A 176 -12.22 21.33 -5.17
N HIS A 177 -11.95 21.70 -3.92
CA HIS A 177 -11.70 23.09 -3.52
C HIS A 177 -10.65 23.76 -4.43
N ARG A 178 -9.62 22.98 -4.81
CA ARG A 178 -8.54 23.40 -5.72
C ARG A 178 -8.07 22.23 -6.60
N PRO A 179 -7.53 22.54 -7.80
CA PRO A 179 -6.86 21.56 -8.65
C PRO A 179 -5.71 20.84 -7.93
N VAL A 180 -5.59 19.53 -8.10
CA VAL A 180 -4.47 18.73 -7.56
C VAL A 180 -3.92 17.70 -8.53
N SER A 181 -2.64 17.39 -8.34
CA SER A 181 -1.96 16.26 -8.98
C SER A 181 -1.46 15.30 -7.92
N LYS A 182 -1.49 14.00 -8.23
CA LYS A 182 -1.02 12.90 -7.37
C LYS A 182 -1.56 12.96 -5.94
N ALA A 183 -2.80 13.42 -5.75
CA ALA A 183 -3.34 13.62 -4.41
C ALA A 183 -3.79 12.30 -3.76
N MET A 184 -3.58 12.22 -2.44
CA MET A 184 -4.31 11.26 -1.62
C MET A 184 -5.68 11.84 -1.27
N PHE A 185 -6.66 10.96 -1.01
CA PHE A 185 -7.93 11.39 -0.44
C PHE A 185 -8.52 10.34 0.50
N ARG A 186 -9.29 10.81 1.48
CA ARG A 186 -10.17 10.02 2.35
C ARG A 186 -11.57 10.60 2.25
N ILE A 187 -12.57 9.75 2.08
CA ILE A 187 -13.96 10.16 1.93
C ILE A 187 -14.78 9.70 3.14
N ASN A 188 -15.68 10.57 3.61
CA ASN A 188 -16.71 10.25 4.58
C ASN A 188 -18.06 10.62 3.98
N THR A 189 -18.69 9.64 3.34
CA THR A 189 -19.94 9.84 2.60
C THR A 189 -21.13 10.16 3.51
N ASP A 190 -21.18 9.57 4.72
CA ASP A 190 -22.21 9.86 5.71
C ASP A 190 -22.20 11.34 6.12
N LYS A 191 -21.00 11.93 6.28
CA LYS A 191 -20.83 13.36 6.58
C LYS A 191 -20.79 14.24 5.34
N ARG A 192 -20.73 13.66 4.15
CA ARG A 192 -20.46 14.35 2.88
C ARG A 192 -19.19 15.21 2.94
N GLU A 193 -18.11 14.63 3.47
CA GLU A 193 -16.82 15.31 3.60
C GLU A 193 -15.70 14.55 2.88
N ILE A 194 -14.72 15.28 2.36
CA ILE A 194 -13.50 14.73 1.76
C ILE A 194 -12.31 15.39 2.41
N THR A 195 -11.36 14.57 2.84
CA THR A 195 -10.02 15.00 3.23
C THR A 195 -9.06 14.74 2.08
N VAL A 196 -8.29 15.74 1.69
CA VAL A 196 -7.33 15.68 0.59
C VAL A 196 -5.96 16.05 1.11
N GLY A 197 -4.94 15.30 0.68
CA GLY A 197 -3.54 15.63 0.85
C GLY A 197 -2.95 15.91 -0.52
N ALA A 198 -2.43 17.11 -0.71
CA ALA A 198 -1.81 17.52 -1.96
C ALA A 198 -0.31 17.33 -1.91
N LEU A 199 0.25 16.86 -3.01
CA LEU A 199 1.69 16.91 -3.25
C LEU A 199 2.12 18.40 -3.26
N PRO A 200 2.92 18.85 -2.29
CA PRO A 200 3.24 20.26 -2.09
C PRO A 200 4.28 20.76 -3.11
N PHE A 201 3.90 20.85 -4.38
CA PHE A 201 4.75 21.50 -5.38
C PHE A 201 5.08 22.93 -4.97
N THR A 202 6.28 23.41 -5.27
CA THR A 202 6.75 24.75 -4.88
C THR A 202 5.71 25.84 -5.21
N GLY A 203 5.26 26.55 -4.18
CA GLY A 203 4.25 27.60 -4.28
C GLY A 203 2.80 27.13 -4.15
N TYR A 204 2.53 25.82 -4.08
CA TYR A 204 1.20 25.29 -3.85
C TYR A 204 0.73 25.58 -2.41
N PRO A 205 -0.45 26.18 -2.19
CA PRO A 205 -0.75 26.85 -0.93
C PRO A 205 -1.13 25.92 0.23
N LEU A 206 -1.67 24.73 -0.04
CA LEU A 206 -2.21 23.82 0.98
C LEU A 206 -1.59 22.43 0.84
N VAL A 207 -1.15 21.83 1.95
CA VAL A 207 -0.64 20.44 1.95
C VAL A 207 -1.71 19.43 2.32
N ALA A 208 -2.70 19.84 3.12
CA ALA A 208 -3.86 19.04 3.48
C ALA A 208 -5.07 19.94 3.70
N TRP A 209 -6.27 19.43 3.42
CA TRP A 209 -7.52 20.11 3.78
C TRP A 209 -8.69 19.14 3.89
N THR A 210 -9.77 19.62 4.50
CA THR A 210 -11.08 18.97 4.48
C THR A 210 -12.09 19.90 3.82
N GLN A 211 -12.95 19.35 2.98
CA GLN A 211 -14.03 20.07 2.30
C GLN A 211 -15.33 19.27 2.37
N ASP A 212 -16.45 19.92 2.12
CA ASP A 212 -17.71 19.24 1.82
C ASP A 212 -17.76 18.73 0.37
N PHE A 213 -18.88 18.09 -0.01
CA PHE A 213 -19.10 17.56 -1.36
C PHE A 213 -19.45 18.65 -2.38
N GLU A 214 -19.65 19.89 -1.95
CA GLU A 214 -19.88 21.06 -2.79
C GLU A 214 -18.58 21.82 -3.08
N GLY A 215 -17.46 21.42 -2.47
CA GLY A 215 -16.14 22.03 -2.67
C GLY A 215 -15.83 23.15 -1.68
N ASN A 216 -16.71 23.40 -0.70
CA ASN A 216 -16.47 24.41 0.31
C ASN A 216 -15.46 23.89 1.32
N LEU A 217 -14.49 24.74 1.65
CA LEU A 217 -13.42 24.42 2.58
C LEU A 217 -13.97 24.39 4.02
N LEU A 218 -13.71 23.30 4.74
CA LEU A 218 -14.11 23.13 6.14
C LEU A 218 -12.91 23.29 7.09
N ASP A 219 -11.73 22.85 6.66
CA ASP A 219 -10.46 23.03 7.38
C ASP A 219 -9.29 22.96 6.38
N SER A 220 -8.13 23.51 6.71
CA SER A 220 -6.94 23.43 5.86
C SER A 220 -5.64 23.65 6.61
N VAL A 221 -4.56 23.07 6.09
CA VAL A 221 -3.19 23.30 6.54
C VAL A 221 -2.40 23.97 5.41
N PRO A 222 -1.93 25.21 5.60
CA PRO A 222 -1.02 25.85 4.66
C PRO A 222 0.25 25.01 4.47
N THR A 223 0.77 24.96 3.25
CA THR A 223 2.00 24.21 2.95
C THR A 223 3.18 24.83 3.69
N PRO A 224 3.81 24.12 4.64
CA PRO A 224 5.05 24.57 5.27
C PRO A 224 6.17 24.61 4.22
N LYS A 225 7.02 25.66 4.26
CA LYS A 225 8.09 25.83 3.26
C LYS A 225 9.03 24.64 3.17
N HIS A 226 9.28 23.96 4.29
CA HIS A 226 10.14 22.79 4.33
C HIS A 226 9.52 21.55 3.67
N LEU A 227 8.23 21.55 3.34
CA LEU A 227 7.60 20.44 2.62
C LEU A 227 7.56 20.66 1.11
N PHE A 228 7.94 21.84 0.60
CA PHE A 228 7.91 22.08 -0.84
C PHE A 228 8.83 21.12 -1.60
N VAL A 229 8.35 20.68 -2.76
CA VAL A 229 9.09 19.82 -3.68
C VAL A 229 9.04 20.37 -5.11
N VAL A 230 10.04 20.04 -5.90
CA VAL A 230 10.09 20.41 -7.33
C VAL A 230 8.93 19.77 -8.12
N SER A 231 8.39 20.53 -9.06
CA SER A 231 7.24 20.16 -9.92
C SER A 231 7.61 19.27 -11.11
N ASP A 232 8.35 18.20 -10.87
CA ASP A 232 8.84 17.27 -11.92
C ASP A 232 8.07 15.93 -11.97
N TYR A 233 7.01 15.79 -11.18
CA TYR A 233 6.18 14.58 -11.03
C TYR A 233 6.92 13.31 -10.57
N SER A 234 8.21 13.41 -10.23
CA SER A 234 9.00 12.31 -9.64
C SER A 234 8.67 12.11 -8.16
N ASN A 235 8.33 13.19 -7.47
CA ASN A 235 7.94 13.20 -6.06
C ASN A 235 6.52 12.66 -5.86
N ASP A 236 6.22 12.13 -4.69
CA ASP A 236 4.91 11.56 -4.37
C ASP A 236 4.44 11.92 -2.95
N ILE A 237 3.14 11.83 -2.72
CA ILE A 237 2.55 11.84 -1.38
C ILE A 237 2.06 10.43 -1.06
N ALA A 238 2.72 9.80 -0.09
CA ALA A 238 2.32 8.50 0.40
C ALA A 238 1.22 8.66 1.46
N TYR A 239 0.22 7.79 1.37
CA TYR A 239 -0.90 7.66 2.30
C TYR A 239 -1.22 6.17 2.45
N GLY A 240 -1.05 5.65 3.66
CA GLY A 240 -1.32 4.24 3.94
C GLY A 240 -2.80 3.96 4.23
N ALA A 241 -3.51 4.87 4.92
CA ALA A 241 -4.87 4.64 5.42
C ALA A 241 -4.99 3.42 6.37
N ASN A 242 -3.88 3.02 6.99
CA ASN A 242 -3.76 1.78 7.75
C ASN A 242 -4.11 1.93 9.23
N THR A 243 -4.43 3.15 9.66
CA THR A 243 -4.92 3.48 11.01
C THR A 243 -6.13 4.42 10.91
N GLU A 244 -6.68 4.86 12.05
CA GLU A 244 -7.73 5.90 12.05
C GLU A 244 -7.20 7.29 11.73
N ALA A 245 -5.90 7.52 11.91
CA ALA A 245 -5.30 8.80 11.61
C ALA A 245 -5.22 9.02 10.10
N VAL A 246 -5.28 10.29 9.68
CA VAL A 246 -4.94 10.67 8.31
C VAL A 246 -3.43 10.86 8.26
N ASP A 247 -2.71 9.82 7.86
CA ASP A 247 -1.26 9.84 7.70
C ASP A 247 -0.83 10.45 6.37
N LEU A 248 0.30 11.15 6.35
CA LEU A 248 0.91 11.61 5.11
C LEU A 248 2.43 11.66 5.22
N TYR A 249 3.08 11.35 4.11
CA TYR A 249 4.52 11.37 3.95
C TYR A 249 4.87 11.89 2.56
N ILE A 250 5.80 12.84 2.45
CA ILE A 250 6.26 13.35 1.16
C ILE A 250 7.48 12.52 0.74
N SER A 251 7.32 11.73 -0.31
CA SER A 251 8.38 10.93 -0.91
C SER A 251 9.09 11.75 -1.97
N THR A 252 10.31 12.20 -1.66
CA THR A 252 11.16 12.92 -2.62
C THR A 252 12.11 11.99 -3.36
N PHE A 253 12.20 12.11 -4.67
CA PHE A 253 13.10 11.27 -5.48
C PHE A 253 14.46 11.93 -5.72
N TRP A 254 14.49 13.13 -6.31
CA TRP A 254 15.75 13.85 -6.59
C TRP A 254 16.24 14.71 -5.43
N GLU A 255 15.32 15.33 -4.69
CA GLU A 255 15.62 16.17 -3.53
C GLU A 255 15.75 15.34 -2.25
N LEU A 256 16.71 14.40 -2.25
CA LEU A 256 16.91 13.46 -1.14
C LEU A 256 17.17 14.21 0.17
N ARG A 257 16.20 14.13 1.07
CA ARG A 257 16.22 14.75 2.39
C ARG A 257 15.58 13.82 3.41
N PRO A 258 16.01 13.87 4.69
CA PRO A 258 15.22 13.30 5.76
C PRO A 258 13.83 13.95 5.75
N ASP A 259 12.79 13.13 5.79
CA ASP A 259 11.42 13.62 5.97
C ASP A 259 10.75 12.84 7.11
N THR A 260 9.50 13.16 7.40
CA THR A 260 8.76 12.72 8.57
C THR A 260 7.37 12.25 8.12
N LEU A 261 6.89 11.17 8.73
CA LEU A 261 5.48 10.80 8.65
C LEU A 261 4.68 11.72 9.57
N TYR A 262 3.67 12.39 9.03
CA TYR A 262 2.79 13.29 9.74
C TYR A 262 1.39 12.71 9.89
N HIS A 263 0.66 13.14 10.90
CA HIS A 263 -0.80 13.06 10.95
C HIS A 263 -1.40 14.43 10.69
N TYR A 264 -2.43 14.48 9.87
CA TYR A 264 -3.30 15.66 9.77
C TYR A 264 -4.35 15.61 10.89
N ILE A 265 -4.31 16.61 11.77
CA ILE A 265 -5.23 16.76 12.91
C ILE A 265 -6.16 17.93 12.62
N ARG A 266 -7.34 17.59 12.09
CA ARG A 266 -8.36 18.57 11.68
C ARG A 266 -8.82 19.49 12.80
N SER A 267 -8.96 18.98 14.04
CA SER A 267 -9.39 19.80 15.19
C SER A 267 -8.40 20.91 15.55
N GLU A 268 -7.17 20.82 15.04
CA GLU A 268 -6.07 21.74 15.32
C GLU A 268 -5.51 22.38 14.04
N SER A 269 -6.14 22.12 12.88
CA SER A 269 -5.73 22.65 11.57
C SER A 269 -4.25 22.53 11.27
N ARG A 270 -3.62 21.39 11.63
CA ARG A 270 -2.16 21.23 11.53
C ARG A 270 -1.71 19.81 11.24
N LEU A 271 -0.45 19.70 10.81
CA LEU A 271 0.28 18.45 10.72
C LEU A 271 1.09 18.19 11.99
N THR A 272 0.99 16.99 12.55
CA THR A 272 1.76 16.56 13.72
C THR A 272 2.78 15.51 13.32
N PRO A 273 4.08 15.71 13.56
CA PRO A 273 5.10 14.73 13.23
C PRO A 273 4.95 13.49 14.13
N ARG A 274 5.07 12.30 13.54
CA ARG A 274 4.89 11.02 14.25
C ARG A 274 6.08 10.10 14.19
N PHE A 275 6.72 9.98 13.04
CA PHE A 275 7.83 9.08 12.85
C PHE A 275 8.85 9.64 11.87
N THR A 276 10.13 9.49 12.17
CA THR A 276 11.22 9.80 11.25
C THR A 276 12.41 8.88 11.50
N LEU A 277 13.32 8.81 10.53
CA LEU A 277 14.58 8.08 10.59
C LEU A 277 15.73 9.07 10.69
N ASP A 278 16.52 8.97 11.75
CA ASP A 278 17.84 9.60 11.82
C ASP A 278 18.84 8.79 11.01
N ILE A 279 19.19 9.30 9.83
CA ILE A 279 20.16 8.70 8.91
C ILE A 279 21.61 9.03 9.26
N GLY A 280 21.84 9.79 10.34
CA GLY A 280 23.14 10.31 10.74
C GLY A 280 23.81 11.11 9.61
N ASN A 281 25.06 10.77 9.31
CA ASN A 281 25.85 11.45 8.27
C ASN A 281 25.69 10.84 6.87
N ARG A 282 24.80 9.86 6.68
CA ARG A 282 24.59 9.23 5.36
C ARG A 282 23.94 10.23 4.43
N LYS A 283 24.68 10.68 3.43
CA LYS A 283 24.15 11.55 2.37
C LYS A 283 23.38 10.69 1.35
N ARG A 284 22.37 11.28 0.70
CA ARG A 284 21.63 10.68 -0.42
C ARG A 284 20.96 9.34 -0.10
N SER A 285 20.05 9.36 0.86
CA SER A 285 19.19 8.21 1.18
C SER A 285 17.74 8.53 0.85
N MET A 286 17.09 7.66 0.09
CA MET A 286 15.65 7.72 -0.13
C MET A 286 14.97 6.93 0.99
N THR A 287 14.08 7.60 1.71
CA THR A 287 13.28 6.97 2.77
C THR A 287 11.81 6.94 2.37
N MET A 288 11.05 6.03 2.95
CA MET A 288 9.59 6.00 2.85
C MET A 288 9.05 5.29 4.10
N TYR A 289 7.94 5.79 4.65
CA TYR A 289 7.36 5.27 5.88
C TYR A 289 5.89 4.89 5.71
N TYR A 290 5.49 3.82 6.39
CA TYR A 290 4.11 3.39 6.57
C TYR A 290 3.83 3.24 8.05
N GLU A 291 2.65 3.65 8.48
CA GLU A 291 2.16 3.40 9.82
C GLU A 291 1.16 2.25 9.82
N LEU A 292 1.46 1.18 10.53
CA LEU A 292 0.48 0.14 10.90
C LEU A 292 0.05 0.35 12.36
N PRO A 293 -1.04 -0.26 12.86
CA PRO A 293 -1.55 -0.01 14.21
C PRO A 293 -0.48 -0.17 15.30
N ARG A 294 0.32 -1.23 15.23
CA ARG A 294 1.34 -1.57 16.23
C ARG A 294 2.76 -1.07 15.91
N VAL A 295 3.11 -0.95 14.63
CA VAL A 295 4.49 -0.71 14.18
C VAL A 295 4.56 0.42 13.16
N TYR A 296 5.71 1.07 13.08
CA TYR A 296 6.13 1.82 11.90
C TYR A 296 6.96 0.89 11.01
N ILE A 297 6.76 0.96 9.69
CA ILE A 297 7.59 0.29 8.70
C ILE A 297 8.27 1.37 7.87
N GLY A 298 9.55 1.20 7.58
CA GLY A 298 10.28 2.06 6.67
C GLY A 298 11.04 1.30 5.60
N LYS A 299 11.24 1.95 4.46
CA LYS A 299 12.22 1.60 3.43
C LYS A 299 13.35 2.58 3.49
N LEU A 300 14.56 2.05 3.30
CA LEU A 300 15.76 2.81 3.07
C LEU A 300 16.39 2.31 1.77
N ALA A 301 16.63 3.21 0.83
CA ALA A 301 17.50 2.95 -0.32
C ALA A 301 18.65 3.97 -0.28
N VAL A 302 19.88 3.49 -0.49
CA VAL A 302 21.07 4.34 -0.43
C VAL A 302 21.62 4.48 -1.84
N ASP A 303 21.73 5.71 -2.32
CA ASP A 303 22.36 5.95 -3.61
C ASP A 303 23.88 5.74 -3.50
N LYS A 304 24.44 4.93 -4.41
CA LYS A 304 25.89 4.84 -4.61
C LYS A 304 26.26 5.49 -5.93
N GLN A 305 27.37 6.22 -5.92
CA GLN A 305 27.92 6.77 -7.14
C GLN A 305 28.56 5.63 -7.94
N VAL A 306 28.08 5.43 -9.17
CA VAL A 306 28.56 4.38 -10.08
C VAL A 306 29.37 4.95 -11.25
N GLY A 307 29.43 6.28 -11.37
CA GLY A 307 30.23 7.01 -12.34
C GLY A 307 30.17 8.52 -12.12
N ASP A 308 30.85 9.30 -12.95
CA ASP A 308 30.83 10.76 -12.85
C ASP A 308 29.40 11.30 -13.05
N GLY A 309 28.83 11.88 -11.99
CA GLY A 309 27.45 12.38 -11.99
C GLY A 309 26.35 11.29 -12.02
N LEU A 310 26.72 10.00 -12.11
CA LEU A 310 25.78 8.88 -12.18
C LEU A 310 25.64 8.20 -10.81
N TRP A 311 24.40 8.11 -10.35
CA TRP A 311 24.06 7.54 -9.05
C TRP A 311 22.99 6.49 -9.26
N GLU A 312 23.19 5.33 -8.63
CA GLU A 312 22.22 4.24 -8.63
C GLU A 312 21.79 3.96 -7.20
N SER A 313 20.48 3.85 -6.97
CA SER A 313 19.95 3.37 -5.70
C SER A 313 20.29 1.90 -5.54
N GLN A 314 21.15 1.58 -4.57
CA GLN A 314 21.50 0.21 -4.20
C GLN A 314 20.96 -0.12 -2.79
N ASP A 315 20.99 -1.40 -2.44
CA ASP A 315 20.78 -1.89 -1.07
C ASP A 315 19.44 -1.46 -0.42
N THR A 316 18.34 -1.62 -1.16
CA THR A 316 17.00 -1.42 -0.58
C THR A 316 16.81 -2.34 0.63
N SER A 317 16.58 -1.75 1.79
CA SER A 317 16.37 -2.44 3.05
C SER A 317 15.05 -1.98 3.67
N TYR A 318 14.33 -2.91 4.31
CA TYR A 318 13.13 -2.59 5.08
C TYR A 318 13.44 -2.70 6.57
N PHE A 319 12.88 -1.79 7.37
CA PHE A 319 12.99 -1.82 8.82
C PHE A 319 11.64 -1.64 9.48
N VAL A 320 11.50 -2.19 10.68
CA VAL A 320 10.28 -2.12 11.47
C VAL A 320 10.60 -1.60 12.86
N VAL A 321 9.72 -0.78 13.42
CA VAL A 321 9.82 -0.24 14.78
C VAL A 321 8.49 -0.44 15.50
N ASP A 322 8.49 -1.19 16.61
CA ASP A 322 7.34 -1.34 17.48
C ASP A 322 7.07 -0.03 18.25
N LYS A 323 5.85 0.50 18.12
CA LYS A 323 5.49 1.82 18.64
C LYS A 323 5.57 1.92 20.16
N LYS A 324 5.32 0.81 20.86
CA LYS A 324 5.22 0.81 22.33
C LYS A 324 6.59 0.66 22.97
N SER A 325 7.34 -0.35 22.54
CA SER A 325 8.65 -0.70 23.09
C SER A 325 9.80 0.11 22.48
N LEU A 326 9.58 0.76 21.34
CA LEU A 326 10.59 1.45 20.55
C LEU A 326 11.74 0.53 20.08
N ARG A 327 11.45 -0.78 20.06
CA ARG A 327 12.36 -1.81 19.57
C ARG A 327 12.16 -2.03 18.08
N GLY A 328 13.23 -2.38 17.37
CA GLY A 328 13.16 -2.51 15.93
C GLY A 328 14.38 -3.17 15.32
N THR A 329 14.27 -3.50 14.05
CA THR A 329 15.26 -4.30 13.30
C THR A 329 15.08 -4.10 11.80
N PHE A 330 16.10 -4.41 11.01
CA PHE A 330 15.89 -4.67 9.59
C PHE A 330 15.15 -6.00 9.42
N PHE A 331 14.33 -6.10 8.37
CA PHE A 331 13.60 -7.32 8.08
C PHE A 331 13.42 -7.57 6.59
N ARG A 332 13.16 -8.84 6.26
CA ARG A 332 12.60 -9.30 4.99
C ARG A 332 11.26 -9.95 5.26
N ILE A 333 10.32 -9.87 4.33
CA ILE A 333 9.05 -10.59 4.46
C ILE A 333 9.24 -12.02 3.94
N VAL A 334 8.83 -12.99 4.75
CA VAL A 334 8.62 -14.38 4.30
C VAL A 334 7.14 -14.69 4.35
N ASN A 335 6.58 -15.18 3.25
CA ASN A 335 5.17 -15.55 3.23
C ASN A 335 4.98 -16.95 3.80
N ASP A 336 4.73 -17.02 5.10
CA ASP A 336 4.49 -18.25 5.85
C ASP A 336 3.12 -18.91 5.54
N PHE A 337 2.20 -18.19 4.91
CA PHE A 337 1.02 -18.80 4.28
C PHE A 337 1.41 -19.61 3.04
N MET A 338 2.49 -19.24 2.33
CA MET A 338 2.98 -19.94 1.13
C MET A 338 4.27 -20.72 1.42
N GLY A 339 4.34 -21.37 2.57
CA GLY A 339 5.46 -22.25 2.94
C GLY A 339 6.73 -21.54 3.41
N GLY A 340 6.73 -20.21 3.53
CA GLY A 340 7.91 -19.40 3.87
C GLY A 340 8.62 -18.82 2.64
N MET A 341 7.90 -18.61 1.54
CA MET A 341 8.45 -18.10 0.28
C MET A 341 9.04 -16.69 0.48
N PRO A 342 10.26 -16.40 -0.03
CA PRO A 342 10.99 -15.17 0.26
C PRO A 342 10.54 -13.95 -0.55
N ASP A 343 11.04 -12.80 -0.09
CA ASP A 343 10.71 -11.39 -0.38
C ASP A 343 10.46 -10.94 -1.84
N ARG A 344 10.86 -11.68 -2.89
CA ARG A 344 10.79 -11.14 -4.27
C ARG A 344 9.37 -10.76 -4.72
N LEU A 345 8.34 -11.42 -4.18
CA LEU A 345 6.93 -11.06 -4.38
C LEU A 345 6.26 -10.35 -3.20
N TRP A 346 6.95 -10.19 -2.09
CA TRP A 346 6.35 -9.68 -0.86
C TRP A 346 6.98 -8.35 -0.54
N THR A 347 6.15 -7.34 -0.32
CA THR A 347 6.66 -6.01 0.01
C THR A 347 5.74 -5.39 1.02
N PRO A 348 6.29 -4.70 2.04
CA PRO A 348 5.43 -3.96 2.95
C PRO A 348 4.61 -2.90 2.22
N TRP A 349 4.96 -2.51 0.99
CA TRP A 349 4.24 -1.48 0.23
C TRP A 349 2.91 -1.94 -0.37
N ALA A 350 2.55 -3.20 -0.13
CA ALA A 350 1.21 -3.71 -0.39
C ALA A 350 0.21 -3.36 0.73
N PHE A 351 0.65 -2.81 1.87
CA PHE A 351 -0.26 -2.35 2.93
C PHE A 351 -1.00 -1.09 2.50
N TYR A 352 -2.31 -1.16 2.39
CA TYR A 352 -3.16 -0.02 2.09
C TYR A 352 -4.57 -0.25 2.62
N ASP A 353 -5.18 0.80 3.18
CA ASP A 353 -6.57 0.77 3.63
C ASP A 353 -6.86 -0.40 4.58
N ARG A 354 -5.90 -0.69 5.48
CA ARG A 354 -5.97 -1.79 6.48
C ARG A 354 -6.01 -3.17 5.87
N GLN A 355 -5.43 -3.32 4.69
CA GLN A 355 -5.32 -4.57 3.97
C GLN A 355 -3.91 -4.71 3.42
N TYR A 356 -3.51 -5.95 3.12
CA TYR A 356 -2.36 -6.23 2.28
C TYR A 356 -2.88 -6.66 0.92
N ILE A 357 -2.69 -5.81 -0.10
CA ILE A 357 -3.25 -6.00 -1.44
C ILE A 357 -2.16 -5.87 -2.50
N ARG A 358 -2.11 -6.84 -3.41
CA ARG A 358 -1.19 -6.79 -4.55
C ARG A 358 -1.80 -7.50 -5.75
N LEU A 359 -1.66 -6.89 -6.92
CA LEU A 359 -1.93 -7.53 -8.20
C LEU A 359 -0.62 -8.12 -8.73
N VAL A 360 -0.64 -9.38 -9.14
CA VAL A 360 0.54 -10.12 -9.61
C VAL A 360 0.21 -10.83 -10.91
N GLU A 361 1.05 -10.65 -11.92
CA GLU A 361 0.92 -11.35 -13.19
C GLU A 361 1.15 -12.86 -13.04
N PRO A 362 0.43 -13.70 -13.79
CA PRO A 362 0.51 -15.16 -13.68
C PRO A 362 1.93 -15.69 -13.85
N GLY A 363 2.65 -15.24 -14.89
CA GLY A 363 4.02 -15.68 -15.17
C GLY A 363 4.99 -15.34 -14.04
N SER A 364 4.88 -14.13 -13.47
CA SER A 364 5.68 -13.72 -12.31
C SER A 364 5.40 -14.58 -11.08
N LEU A 365 4.11 -14.86 -10.79
CA LEU A 365 3.74 -15.70 -9.65
C LEU A 365 4.25 -17.14 -9.81
N LYS A 366 4.07 -17.71 -11.01
CA LYS A 366 4.49 -19.07 -11.33
C LYS A 366 6.02 -19.23 -11.25
N ALA A 367 6.77 -18.33 -11.88
CA ALA A 367 8.23 -18.39 -11.89
C ALA A 367 8.82 -18.34 -10.46
N GLU A 368 8.24 -17.51 -9.59
CA GLU A 368 8.69 -17.39 -8.20
C GLU A 368 8.35 -18.62 -7.36
N ILE A 369 7.17 -19.23 -7.58
CA ILE A 369 6.81 -20.51 -6.97
C ILE A 369 7.78 -21.62 -7.42
N GLU A 370 8.06 -21.72 -8.71
CA GLU A 370 8.96 -22.74 -9.27
C GLU A 370 10.40 -22.57 -8.76
N ALA A 371 10.90 -21.32 -8.72
CA ALA A 371 12.20 -21.00 -8.17
C ALA A 371 12.32 -21.40 -6.70
N TYR A 372 11.30 -21.11 -5.89
CA TYR A 372 11.27 -21.48 -4.48
C TYR A 372 11.24 -23.00 -4.27
N LEU A 373 10.47 -23.72 -5.09
CA LEU A 373 10.33 -25.18 -4.99
C LEU A 373 11.57 -25.96 -5.43
N SER A 374 12.46 -25.37 -6.23
CA SER A 374 13.67 -26.03 -6.75
C SER A 374 14.62 -26.59 -5.67
N GLY A 375 14.51 -26.09 -4.42
CA GLY A 375 15.28 -26.54 -3.27
C GLY A 375 14.47 -27.22 -2.15
N MET A 376 13.18 -27.54 -2.37
CA MET A 376 12.27 -27.99 -1.32
C MET A 376 11.64 -29.37 -1.58
N ALA A 377 11.42 -30.12 -0.51
CA ALA A 377 10.70 -31.39 -0.50
C ALA A 377 9.71 -31.46 0.68
N GLY A 378 8.64 -32.26 0.54
CA GLY A 378 7.62 -32.49 1.57
C GLY A 378 6.22 -32.03 1.16
N GLU A 379 5.22 -32.29 2.00
CA GLU A 379 3.80 -32.05 1.67
C GLU A 379 3.46 -30.57 1.40
N SER A 380 4.06 -29.64 2.16
CA SER A 380 3.89 -28.20 1.89
C SER A 380 4.44 -27.80 0.51
N ALA A 381 5.53 -28.42 0.08
CA ALA A 381 6.08 -28.22 -1.26
C ALA A 381 5.18 -28.84 -2.34
N ASN A 382 4.47 -29.94 -2.05
CA ASN A 382 3.53 -30.55 -2.99
C ASN A 382 2.30 -29.66 -3.22
N ALA A 383 1.66 -29.15 -2.16
CA ALA A 383 0.50 -28.26 -2.29
C ALA A 383 0.84 -26.98 -3.07
N LEU A 384 2.01 -26.39 -2.80
CA LEU A 384 2.48 -25.22 -3.53
C LEU A 384 2.82 -25.55 -4.99
N ARG A 385 3.34 -26.76 -5.27
CA ARG A 385 3.59 -27.24 -6.64
C ARG A 385 2.30 -27.42 -7.42
N GLU A 386 1.29 -28.05 -6.82
CA GLU A 386 -0.04 -28.21 -7.42
C GLU A 386 -0.66 -26.85 -7.73
N PHE A 387 -0.58 -25.89 -6.81
CA PHE A 387 -1.02 -24.53 -7.06
C PHE A 387 -0.25 -23.86 -8.21
N GLY A 388 1.09 -23.92 -8.21
CA GLY A 388 1.92 -23.38 -9.30
C GLY A 388 1.61 -23.99 -10.66
N GLN A 389 1.30 -25.29 -10.71
CA GLN A 389 0.88 -25.99 -11.93
C GLN A 389 -0.53 -25.58 -12.40
N SER A 390 -1.39 -25.11 -11.50
CA SER A 390 -2.73 -24.62 -11.83
C SER A 390 -2.72 -23.21 -12.44
N ILE A 391 -1.59 -22.49 -12.39
CA ILE A 391 -1.43 -21.17 -13.00
C ILE A 391 -1.16 -21.35 -14.50
N GLY A 392 -2.13 -20.95 -15.30
CA GLY A 392 -2.06 -20.90 -16.76
C GLY A 392 -1.28 -19.69 -17.27
N GLU A 393 -0.69 -19.81 -18.45
CA GLU A 393 0.08 -18.71 -19.08
C GLU A 393 -0.83 -17.55 -19.52
N GLU A 394 -2.03 -17.88 -19.99
CA GLU A 394 -3.06 -16.93 -20.43
C GLU A 394 -4.02 -16.53 -19.30
N ASP A 395 -3.67 -16.83 -18.05
CA ASP A 395 -4.50 -16.43 -16.93
C ASP A 395 -4.48 -14.91 -16.76
N ASN A 396 -5.58 -14.36 -16.28
CA ASN A 396 -5.60 -13.00 -15.80
C ASN A 396 -4.73 -12.89 -14.53
N SER A 397 -4.39 -11.65 -14.15
CA SER A 397 -3.62 -11.37 -12.95
C SER A 397 -4.29 -11.93 -11.69
N TYR A 398 -3.47 -12.29 -10.71
CA TYR A 398 -3.87 -12.79 -9.41
C TYR A 398 -3.83 -11.67 -8.37
N VAL A 399 -4.85 -11.57 -7.54
CA VAL A 399 -4.88 -10.68 -6.39
C VAL A 399 -4.41 -11.44 -5.15
N ILE A 400 -3.29 -11.01 -4.57
CA ILE A 400 -2.91 -11.36 -3.21
C ILE A 400 -3.67 -10.43 -2.27
N TYR A 401 -4.41 -11.01 -1.34
CA TYR A 401 -5.22 -10.28 -0.37
C TYR A 401 -5.02 -10.83 1.03
N ALA A 402 -4.89 -9.96 2.03
CA ALA A 402 -5.01 -10.30 3.43
C ALA A 402 -5.56 -9.11 4.23
N LYS A 403 -6.19 -9.36 5.38
CA LYS A 403 -6.63 -8.32 6.32
C LYS A 403 -5.46 -7.92 7.22
N GLN A 404 -5.24 -6.63 7.44
CA GLN A 404 -4.24 -6.16 8.38
C GLN A 404 -4.67 -6.47 9.82
N LYS A 405 -3.76 -7.00 10.63
CA LYS A 405 -4.03 -7.21 12.06
C LYS A 405 -4.15 -5.89 12.82
N GLY A 406 -5.00 -5.91 13.85
CA GLY A 406 -5.23 -4.73 14.69
C GLY A 406 -5.97 -3.59 13.98
N ALA A 407 -6.52 -3.85 12.79
CA ALA A 407 -7.50 -2.98 12.17
C ALA A 407 -8.85 -3.18 12.88
N GLN A 408 -9.12 -2.37 13.90
CA GLN A 408 -10.46 -2.23 14.48
C GLN A 408 -11.25 -1.15 13.77
#